data_AF-A0A382ULV3-F1
#
_entry.id   AF-A0A382ULV3-F1
#
_cell.length_a   1.000
_cell.length_b   1.000
_cell.length_c   1.000
_cell.angle_alpha   90.00
_cell.angle_beta   90.00
_cell.angle_gamma   90.00
#
_symmetry.space_group_name_H-M   'P 1'
#
loop_
_entity.id
_entity.type
_entity.pdbx_description
1 polymer ?
#
loop_
_entity_poly.entity_id
_entity_poly.type
_entity_poly.pdbx_seq_one_letter_code
_entity_poly.pdbx_strand_id
1 'polypeptide(L)' 'MGRSPLANSFLDKSELKKKEPFYPLHAYVCKACYLVQLEEIESPKKIFQDYPYFSSYSSTWLKHCQDYVNEVVNRF' A
#
# COMPACT_ATOMS: atom_id res chain seq x y z
N MET A 1 -15.63 2.58 -10.63
CA MET A 1 -15.10 2.19 -9.29
C MET A 1 -15.95 2.86 -8.22
N GLY A 2 -16.05 2.26 -7.03
CA GLY A 2 -16.96 2.69 -5.97
C GLY A 2 -16.23 3.14 -4.71
N ARG A 3 -16.79 2.82 -3.53
CA ARG A 3 -16.17 3.06 -2.23
C ARG A 3 -15.61 1.75 -1.67
N SER A 4 -14.45 1.81 -1.02
CA SER A 4 -13.80 0.65 -0.39
C SER A 4 -13.17 1.02 0.95
N PRO A 5 -12.99 0.06 1.88
CA PRO A 5 -12.19 0.29 3.07
C PRO A 5 -10.70 0.32 2.74
N LEU A 6 -9.86 0.59 3.75
CA LEU A 6 -8.41 0.45 3.62
C LEU A 6 -8.03 -1.03 3.56
N ALA A 7 -7.27 -1.42 2.53
CA ALA A 7 -6.98 -2.83 2.23
C ALA A 7 -6.28 -3.60 3.37
N ASN A 8 -5.45 -2.92 4.16
CA ASN A 8 -4.65 -3.54 5.23
C ASN A 8 -5.19 -3.24 6.64
N SER A 9 -6.38 -2.65 6.75
CA SER A 9 -7.01 -2.32 8.05
C SER A 9 -7.94 -3.44 8.50
N PHE A 10 -7.37 -4.60 8.85
CA PHE A 10 -8.15 -5.74 9.32
C PHE A 10 -8.90 -5.42 10.62
N LEU A 11 -10.18 -5.80 10.69
CA LEU A 11 -11.03 -5.56 11.85
C LEU A 11 -10.83 -6.63 12.92
N ASP A 12 -10.74 -6.22 14.18
CA ASP A 12 -10.81 -7.14 15.31
C ASP A 12 -12.26 -7.54 15.63
N LYS A 13 -12.41 -8.65 16.38
CA LYS A 13 -13.73 -9.13 16.83
C LYS A 13 -14.54 -8.05 17.58
N SER A 14 -13.87 -7.17 18.31
CA SER A 14 -14.49 -6.06 19.06
C SER A 14 -15.02 -4.94 18.14
N GLU A 15 -14.57 -4.91 16.89
CA GLU A 15 -14.85 -3.85 15.92
C GLU A 15 -15.94 -4.22 14.92
N LEU A 16 -16.32 -5.50 14.85
CA LEU A 16 -17.36 -5.99 13.92
C LEU A 16 -18.73 -5.30 14.09
N LYS A 17 -19.00 -4.71 15.25
CA LYS A 17 -20.24 -3.94 15.51
C LYS A 17 -20.09 -2.44 15.23
N LYS A 18 -18.87 -1.96 14.98
CA LYS A 18 -18.58 -0.56 14.64
C LYS A 18 -18.77 -0.36 13.14
N LYS A 19 -18.93 0.89 12.72
CA LYS A 19 -18.90 1.24 11.30
C LYS A 19 -17.46 1.22 10.81
N GLU A 20 -17.21 0.42 9.78
CA GLU A 20 -15.96 0.46 9.03
C GLU A 20 -15.96 1.69 8.10
N PRO A 21 -14.87 2.48 8.05
CA PRO A 21 -14.77 3.62 7.15
C PRO A 21 -14.55 3.16 5.70
N PHE A 22 -15.30 3.77 4.78
CA PHE A 22 -15.19 3.53 3.35
C PHE A 22 -14.82 4.82 2.64
N TYR A 23 -13.88 4.74 1.70
CA TYR A 23 -13.31 5.86 0.99
C TYR A 23 -13.55 5.73 -0.52
N PRO A 24 -13.74 6.84 -1.26
CA PRO A 24 -13.86 6.78 -2.71
C PRO A 24 -12.54 6.29 -3.32
N LEU A 25 -12.60 5.26 -4.15
CA LEU A 25 -11.44 4.78 -4.90
C LEU A 25 -11.55 5.26 -6.34
N HIS A 26 -10.91 6.40 -6.63
CA HIS A 26 -10.94 7.03 -7.94
C HIS A 26 -9.52 7.45 -8.35
N ALA A 27 -9.07 6.93 -9.49
CA ALA A 27 -7.79 7.29 -10.08
C ALA A 27 -7.96 8.48 -11.04
N TYR A 28 -7.12 9.50 -10.85
CA TYR A 28 -7.02 10.67 -11.71
C TYR A 28 -5.81 10.53 -12.63
N VAL A 29 -5.94 11.00 -13.87
CA VAL A 29 -4.84 11.02 -14.84
C VAL A 29 -4.49 12.46 -15.18
N CYS A 30 -3.24 12.86 -14.96
CA CYS A 30 -2.75 14.16 -15.37
C CYS A 30 -2.66 14.23 -16.91
N LYS A 31 -3.34 15.21 -17.52
CA LYS A 31 -3.32 15.38 -18.98
C LYS A 31 -1.98 15.89 -19.54
N ALA A 32 -1.09 16.41 -18.70
CA ALA A 32 0.19 16.98 -19.12
C ALA A 32 1.35 15.98 -19.02
N CYS A 33 1.44 15.22 -17.93
CA CYS A 33 2.54 14.28 -17.67
C CYS A 33 2.11 12.81 -17.58
N TYR A 34 0.82 12.52 -17.73
CA TYR A 34 0.25 11.17 -17.64
C TYR A 34 0.41 10.47 -16.29
N LEU A 35 0.80 11.18 -15.23
CA LEU A 35 0.80 10.63 -13.87
C LEU A 35 -0.62 10.21 -13.48
N VAL A 36 -0.76 8.94 -13.10
CA VAL A 36 -1.97 8.38 -12.50
C VAL A 36 -1.83 8.43 -10.98
N GLN A 37 -2.80 9.03 -10.29
CA GLN A 37 -2.75 9.20 -8.84
C GLN A 37 -4.13 9.05 -8.19
N LEU A 38 -4.13 8.76 -6.89
CA LEU A 38 -5.32 8.79 -6.05
C LEU A 38 -5.39 10.13 -5.30
N GLU A 39 -6.58 10.49 -4.86
CA GLU A 39 -6.75 11.56 -3.87
C GLU A 39 -6.16 11.14 -2.51
N GLU A 40 -5.58 12.09 -1.78
CA GLU A 40 -5.11 11.85 -0.41
C GLU A 40 -6.31 11.86 0.54
N ILE A 41 -6.73 10.67 0.95
CA ILE A 41 -7.92 10.49 1.80
C ILE A 41 -7.54 10.13 3.24
N GLU A 42 -6.36 9.56 3.45
CA GLU A 42 -5.83 9.25 4.78
C GLU A 42 -4.34 9.55 4.88
N SER A 43 -3.91 9.96 6.07
CA SER A 43 -2.51 10.32 6.32
C SER A 43 -1.58 9.09 6.29
N PRO A 44 -0.32 9.25 5.84
CA PRO A 44 0.68 8.18 5.91
C PRO A 44 0.85 7.61 7.33
N LYS A 45 0.82 8.48 8.35
CA LYS A 45 0.93 8.05 9.75
C LYS A 45 -0.11 7.00 10.12
N LYS A 46 -1.37 7.19 9.72
CA LYS A 46 -2.45 6.23 10.00
C LYS A 46 -2.32 4.94 9.17
N ILE A 47 -1.86 5.03 7.92
CA ILE A 47 -1.70 3.87 7.04
C ILE A 47 -0.56 2.96 7.53
N PHE A 48 0.52 3.56 8.06
CA PHE A 48 1.75 2.84 8.40
C PHE A 48 1.96 2.64 9.91
N GLN A 49 1.03 3.06 10.77
CA GLN A 49 1.15 2.87 12.21
C GLN A 49 1.15 1.38 12.59
N ASP A 50 0.15 0.64 12.11
CA ASP A 50 -0.02 -0.79 12.37
C ASP A 50 -0.01 -1.55 11.04
N TYR A 51 1.18 -1.68 10.44
CA TYR A 51 1.35 -2.19 9.08
C TYR A 51 1.59 -3.71 9.07
N PRO A 52 0.61 -4.55 8.65
CA PRO A 52 0.68 -6.00 8.80
C PRO A 52 1.50 -6.71 7.71
N TYR A 53 2.14 -5.96 6.81
CA TYR A 53 2.86 -6.52 5.67
C TYR A 53 4.36 -6.66 5.98
N PHE A 54 4.81 -7.91 6.09
CA PHE A 54 6.22 -8.27 6.29
C PHE A 54 6.79 -8.87 5.01
N SER A 55 7.62 -8.08 4.32
CA SER A 55 8.22 -8.48 3.04
C SER A 55 9.18 -9.66 3.15
N SER A 56 9.79 -9.87 4.33
CA SER A 56 10.73 -10.96 4.61
C SER A 56 10.09 -12.35 4.59
N TYR A 57 8.76 -12.47 4.65
CA TYR A 57 8.10 -13.76 4.50
C TYR A 57 8.03 -14.25 3.04
N SER A 58 8.27 -13.37 2.06
CA SER A 58 8.29 -13.76 0.65
C SER A 58 9.70 -14.15 0.23
N SER A 59 9.93 -15.45 0.00
CA SER A 59 11.21 -15.96 -0.50
C SER A 59 11.55 -15.38 -1.89
N THR A 60 10.55 -15.17 -2.74
CA THR A 60 10.74 -14.55 -4.06
C THR A 60 11.14 -13.07 -3.93
N TRP A 61 10.56 -12.34 -2.98
CA TRP A 61 10.97 -10.96 -2.71
C TRP A 61 12.38 -10.86 -2.14
N LEU A 62 12.76 -11.74 -1.21
CA LEU A 62 14.12 -11.79 -0.68
C LEU A 62 15.15 -12.06 -1.78
N LYS A 63 14.86 -13.02 -2.67
CA LYS A 63 15.71 -13.28 -3.84
C LYS A 63 15.83 -12.05 -4.73
N HIS A 64 14.71 -11.38 -5.03
CA HIS A 64 14.72 -10.15 -5.83
C HIS A 64 15.62 -9.07 -5.20
N CYS A 65 15.48 -8.82 -3.89
CA CYS A 65 16.32 -7.85 -3.19
C CYS A 65 17.82 -8.22 -3.25
N GLN A 66 18.16 -9.50 -3.10
CA GLN A 66 19.55 -9.97 -3.20
C GLN A 66 20.11 -9.74 -4.61
N ASP A 67 19.36 -10.12 -5.64
CA ASP A 67 19.75 -9.94 -7.04
C ASP A 67 19.95 -8.46 -7.37
N TYR A 68 19.04 -7.59 -6.89
CA TYR A 68 19.14 -6.15 -7.06
C TYR A 68 20.39 -5.56 -6.40
N VAL A 69 20.70 -5.95 -5.16
CA VAL A 69 21.91 -5.48 -4.46
C VAL A 69 23.17 -5.88 -5.22
N ASN A 70 23.25 -7.12 -5.69
CA ASN A 70 24.38 -7.59 -6.49
C ASN A 70 24.55 -6.77 -7.78
N GLU A 71 23.45 -6.46 -8.46
CA GLU A 71 23.48 -5.62 -9.68
C GLU A 71 24.01 -4.22 -9.38
N VAL A 72 23.45 -3.56 -8.36
CA VAL A 72 23.82 -2.18 -8.01
C VAL A 72 25.29 -2.09 -7.57
N VAL A 73 25.74 -3.02 -6.74
CA VAL A 73 27.14 -3.07 -6.27
C VAL A 73 28.12 -3.34 -7.42
N ASN A 74 27.74 -4.13 -8.42
CA ASN A 74 28.61 -4.38 -9.58
C ASN A 74 28.63 -3.21 -10.57
N ARG A 75 27.61 -2.34 -10.53
CA ARG A 75 27.47 -1.21 -11.45
C ARG A 75 28.26 0.03 -11.03
N PHE A 76 28.54 0.18 -9.73
CA PHE A 76 29.17 1.38 -9.14
C PHE A 76 30.44 1.00 -8.39
#